data_AF-A0A2T6DEV5-F1
#
_entry.id   AF-A0A2T6DEV5-F1
#
_cell.length_a   1.000
_cell.length_b   1.000
_cell.length_c   1.000
_cell.angle_alpha   90.00
_cell.angle_beta   90.00
_cell.angle_gamma   90.00
#
_symmetry.space_group_name_H-M   'P 1'
#
loop_
_entity.id
_entity.type
_entity.pdbx_description
1 polymer ?
#
loop_
_entity_poly.entity_id
_entity_poly.type
_entity_poly.pdbx_seq_one_letter_code
_entity_poly.pdbx_strand_id
1 'polypeptide(L)'
;MDNPTIIASASAPAANAHIGGAPPPSTVALPGLEGVRGPVTVSAEMLLRLRYDVLMRQLEGMRAVQERSAARFFTWVTITIGVLITVYLLAVVDPRLHAVLPFLVVTIAMQAAFYLHGMDFARVSARAMEARINRLLDAQLLVAARLEEVYSYPLDEPKLGGVAMGRPERFFSAYALHWCCIWMFFFCNGALYGWSALAESQRITYAVLLFSWAGAHGYYLAWYFLRRHDITAVELKLSESEFSPIIASSPVGTGAPPAG
;
A
#
# COMPACT_ATOMS: atom_id res chain seq x y z
N MET A 1 36.42 19.28 -13.87
CA MET A 1 35.64 20.08 -14.84
C MET A 1 34.32 20.36 -14.17
N ASP A 2 34.32 21.49 -13.48
CA ASP A 2 33.25 22.00 -12.64
C ASP A 2 32.18 22.66 -13.50
N ASN A 3 30.91 22.37 -13.22
CA ASN A 3 29.82 23.27 -13.58
C ASN A 3 28.62 23.06 -12.63
N PRO A 4 28.46 23.89 -11.58
CA PRO A 4 27.27 23.89 -10.75
C PRO A 4 26.23 24.85 -11.34
N THR A 5 25.17 24.31 -11.93
CA THR A 5 24.03 25.12 -12.36
C THR A 5 23.14 25.43 -11.16
N ILE A 6 23.28 26.65 -10.66
CA ILE A 6 22.36 27.35 -9.76
C ILE A 6 21.14 27.78 -10.58
N ILE A 7 19.92 27.41 -10.17
CA ILE A 7 18.68 28.08 -10.59
C ILE A 7 17.89 28.50 -9.35
N ALA A 8 17.42 29.74 -9.45
CA ALA A 8 16.90 30.60 -8.42
C ALA A 8 15.48 30.27 -7.94
N SER A 9 15.26 30.57 -6.66
CA SER A 9 14.18 31.43 -6.13
C SER A 9 12.76 31.21 -6.67
N ALA A 10 11.97 30.42 -5.93
CA ALA A 10 10.51 30.57 -5.90
C ALA A 10 10.11 31.35 -4.64
N SER A 11 9.54 32.52 -4.89
CA SER A 11 8.93 33.44 -3.93
C SER A 11 7.86 32.77 -3.08
N ALA A 12 7.97 32.92 -1.76
CA ALA A 12 6.94 32.56 -0.79
C ALA A 12 5.67 33.43 -1.00
N PRO A 13 4.45 32.85 -0.97
CA PRO A 13 3.24 33.65 -0.85
C PRO A 13 3.06 34.13 0.59
N ALA A 14 2.66 35.39 0.70
CA ALA A 14 2.46 36.14 1.93
C ALA A 14 1.51 35.42 2.91
N ALA A 15 1.96 35.34 4.16
CA ALA A 15 1.16 34.93 5.30
C ALA A 15 0.07 35.97 5.58
N ASN A 16 -1.19 35.60 5.33
CA ASN A 16 -2.34 36.33 5.86
C ASN A 16 -2.57 35.90 7.31
N ALA A 17 -2.11 36.73 8.24
CA ALA A 17 -2.47 36.65 9.64
C ALA A 17 -3.94 37.11 9.81
N HIS A 18 -4.85 36.15 10.04
CA HIS A 18 -6.15 36.44 10.63
C HIS A 18 -6.18 35.88 12.06
N ILE A 19 -6.07 36.79 13.01
CA ILE A 19 -6.34 36.57 14.44
C ILE A 19 -7.86 36.57 14.64
N GLY A 20 -8.35 35.65 15.48
CA GLY A 20 -9.37 36.00 16.47
C GLY A 20 -10.78 35.46 16.25
N GLY A 21 -10.98 34.17 16.51
CA GLY A 21 -12.29 33.62 16.80
C GLY A 21 -12.17 32.17 17.26
N ALA A 22 -12.20 31.91 18.56
CA ALA A 22 -12.29 30.54 19.05
C ALA A 22 -13.59 29.91 18.54
N PRO A 23 -13.54 28.76 17.85
CA PRO A 23 -14.74 28.11 17.36
C PRO A 23 -15.65 27.73 18.55
N PRO A 24 -16.97 27.87 18.42
CA PRO A 24 -17.90 27.53 19.50
C PRO A 24 -17.80 26.02 19.83
N PRO A 25 -17.96 25.65 21.12
CA PRO A 25 -17.89 24.25 21.54
C PRO A 25 -18.99 23.44 20.84
N SER A 26 -18.58 22.30 20.27
CA SER A 26 -19.49 21.37 19.61
C SER A 26 -19.99 20.32 20.61
N THR A 27 -21.31 20.14 20.70
CA THR A 27 -21.93 19.16 21.58
C THR A 27 -22.05 17.82 20.87
N VAL A 28 -21.36 16.78 21.36
CA VAL A 28 -21.47 15.40 20.84
C VAL A 28 -22.13 14.54 21.90
N ALA A 29 -23.25 13.89 21.57
CA ALA A 29 -23.91 12.93 22.44
C ALA A 29 -23.17 11.58 22.39
N LEU A 30 -22.62 11.14 23.54
CA LEU A 30 -21.97 9.85 23.67
C LEU A 30 -22.94 8.82 24.28
N PRO A 31 -23.21 7.67 23.62
CA PRO A 31 -24.05 6.62 24.19
C PRO A 31 -23.34 5.93 25.37
N GLY A 32 -24.03 5.76 26.50
CA GLY A 32 -23.50 5.05 27.69
C GLY A 32 -23.25 5.90 28.94
N LEU A 33 -23.53 7.22 28.89
CA LEU A 33 -23.49 8.11 30.06
C LEU A 33 -24.91 8.46 30.55
N GLU A 34 -25.70 7.44 30.86
CA GLU A 34 -27.04 7.58 31.46
C GLU A 34 -26.92 8.09 32.91
N GLY A 35 -26.61 9.37 33.07
CA GLY A 35 -26.44 10.00 34.39
C GLY A 35 -25.76 11.36 34.34
N VAL A 36 -24.98 11.65 33.29
CA VAL A 36 -24.34 12.96 33.10
C VAL A 36 -25.27 13.86 32.28
N ARG A 37 -26.31 14.40 32.93
CA ARG A 37 -27.22 15.37 32.30
C ARG A 37 -26.61 16.78 32.34
N GLY A 38 -25.76 17.07 31.37
CA GLY A 38 -25.25 18.40 31.07
C GLY A 38 -24.47 18.41 29.75
N PRO A 39 -24.46 19.51 28.97
CA PRO A 39 -23.66 19.60 27.76
C PRO A 39 -22.17 19.44 28.13
N VAL A 40 -21.54 18.38 27.63
CA VAL A 40 -20.08 18.20 27.77
C VAL A 40 -19.40 19.21 26.85
N THR A 41 -18.86 20.28 27.42
CA THR A 41 -18.05 21.24 26.68
C THR A 41 -16.66 20.66 26.46
N VAL A 42 -16.41 20.13 25.27
CA VAL A 42 -15.07 19.69 24.86
C VAL A 42 -14.27 20.94 24.49
N SER A 43 -13.16 21.20 25.19
CA SER A 43 -12.27 22.31 24.84
C SER A 43 -11.63 22.06 23.45
N ALA A 44 -11.32 23.12 22.72
CA ALA A 44 -10.65 23.02 21.42
C ALA A 44 -9.32 22.23 21.52
N GLU A 45 -8.60 22.40 22.62
CA GLU A 45 -7.37 21.66 22.92
C GLU A 45 -7.63 20.16 23.10
N MET A 46 -8.69 19.78 23.82
CA MET A 46 -9.06 18.37 24.00
C MET A 46 -9.44 17.74 22.65
N LEU A 47 -10.21 18.45 21.83
CA LEU A 47 -10.57 17.97 20.49
C LEU A 47 -9.32 17.76 19.61
N LEU A 48 -8.37 18.69 19.66
CA LEU A 48 -7.10 18.59 18.93
C LEU A 48 -6.31 17.36 19.36
N ARG A 49 -6.16 17.15 20.68
CA ARG A 49 -5.48 15.97 21.25
C ARG A 49 -6.16 14.67 20.81
N LEU A 50 -7.48 14.59 20.91
CA LEU A 50 -8.23 13.40 20.47
C LEU A 50 -8.04 13.10 18.98
N ARG A 51 -8.05 14.13 18.12
CA ARG A 51 -7.79 13.97 16.69
C ARG A 51 -6.38 13.45 16.42
N TYR A 52 -5.39 14.03 17.09
CA TYR A 52 -4.01 13.58 17.00
C TYR A 52 -3.87 12.11 17.43
N ASP A 53 -4.42 11.74 18.59
CA ASP A 53 -4.34 10.39 19.13
C ASP A 53 -4.99 9.35 18.20
N VAL A 54 -6.15 9.68 17.61
CA VAL A 54 -6.82 8.80 16.65
C VAL A 54 -5.97 8.61 15.40
N LEU A 55 -5.43 9.69 14.82
CA LEU A 55 -4.58 9.62 13.63
C LEU A 55 -3.29 8.85 13.90
N MET A 56 -2.67 9.05 15.06
CA MET A 56 -1.47 8.31 15.46
C MET A 56 -1.73 6.82 15.59
N ARG A 57 -2.82 6.41 16.26
CA ARG A 57 -3.19 4.99 16.35
C ARG A 57 -3.49 4.38 14.99
N GLN A 58 -4.14 5.13 14.09
CA GLN A 58 -4.37 4.67 12.72
C GLN A 58 -3.06 4.52 11.95
N LEU A 59 -2.14 5.47 12.09
CA LEU A 59 -0.82 5.40 11.48
C LEU A 59 -0.03 4.19 11.98
N GLU A 60 0.04 3.97 13.30
CA GLU A 60 0.67 2.80 13.90
C GLU A 60 0.06 1.50 13.39
N GLY A 61 -1.28 1.44 13.30
CA GLY A 61 -1.99 0.30 12.73
C GLY A 61 -1.59 0.03 11.28
N MET A 62 -1.50 1.07 10.44
CA MET A 62 -1.08 0.91 9.04
C MET A 62 0.39 0.51 8.92
N ARG A 63 1.27 1.06 9.75
CA ARG A 63 2.70 0.66 9.80
C ARG A 63 2.84 -0.81 10.22
N ALA A 64 2.07 -1.28 11.19
CA ALA A 64 2.05 -2.69 11.58
C ALA A 64 1.53 -3.61 10.46
N VAL A 65 0.53 -3.18 9.68
CA VAL A 65 0.06 -3.93 8.50
C VAL A 65 1.15 -4.00 7.43
N GLN A 66 1.89 -2.92 7.20
CA GLN A 66 3.00 -2.88 6.27
C GLN A 66 4.12 -3.85 6.68
N GLU A 67 4.55 -3.81 7.94
CA GLU A 67 5.58 -4.70 8.48
C GLU A 67 5.16 -6.16 8.38
N ARG A 68 3.92 -6.48 8.77
CA ARG A 68 3.38 -7.83 8.67
C ARG A 68 3.31 -8.33 7.22
N SER A 69 2.95 -7.46 6.29
CA SER A 69 2.90 -7.80 4.86
C SER A 69 4.30 -8.03 4.30
N ALA A 70 5.27 -7.21 4.69
CA ALA A 70 6.67 -7.40 4.34
C ALA A 70 7.22 -8.72 4.90
N ALA A 71 6.97 -9.01 6.19
CA ALA A 71 7.40 -10.25 6.82
C ALA A 71 6.82 -11.48 6.11
N ARG A 72 5.52 -11.44 5.74
CA ARG A 72 4.87 -12.50 4.95
C ARG A 72 5.50 -12.65 3.57
N PHE A 73 5.78 -11.55 2.88
CA PHE A 73 6.44 -11.57 1.58
C PHE A 73 7.83 -12.24 1.65
N PHE A 74 8.69 -11.81 2.57
CA PHE A 74 10.04 -12.39 2.70
C PHE A 74 10.00 -13.86 3.15
N THR A 75 9.11 -14.20 4.07
CA THR A 75 8.90 -15.60 4.49
C THR A 75 8.43 -16.45 3.32
N TRP A 76 7.47 -15.96 2.54
CA TRP A 76 6.96 -16.63 1.37
C TRP A 76 8.05 -16.86 0.32
N VAL A 77 8.82 -15.83 -0.02
CA VAL A 77 9.95 -15.94 -0.95
C VAL A 77 10.98 -16.97 -0.46
N THR A 78 11.30 -16.97 0.83
CA THR A 78 12.26 -17.92 1.44
C THR A 78 11.77 -19.37 1.40
N ILE A 79 10.50 -19.60 1.75
CA ILE A 79 9.91 -20.95 1.69
C ILE A 79 9.85 -21.44 0.25
N THR A 80 9.39 -20.58 -0.66
CA THR A 80 9.15 -20.95 -2.05
C THR A 80 10.44 -21.20 -2.82
N ILE A 81 11.54 -20.49 -2.54
CA ILE A 81 12.84 -20.83 -3.12
C ILE A 81 13.31 -22.21 -2.62
N GLY A 82 13.11 -22.55 -1.35
CA GLY A 82 13.40 -23.88 -0.81
C GLY A 82 12.59 -24.99 -1.51
N VAL A 83 11.30 -24.74 -1.76
CA VAL A 83 10.43 -25.65 -2.52
C VAL A 83 10.90 -25.82 -3.96
N LEU A 84 11.21 -24.72 -4.66
CA LEU A 84 11.70 -24.77 -6.05
C LEU A 84 13.01 -25.54 -6.16
N ILE A 85 13.96 -25.28 -5.26
CA ILE A 85 15.23 -26.02 -5.20
C ILE A 85 14.98 -27.50 -4.93
N THR A 86 14.11 -27.83 -3.97
CA THR A 86 13.80 -29.22 -3.63
C THR A 86 13.20 -29.96 -4.83
N VAL A 87 12.19 -29.39 -5.50
CA VAL A 87 11.59 -29.99 -6.69
C VAL A 87 12.61 -30.11 -7.83
N TYR A 88 13.46 -29.10 -8.02
CA TYR A 88 14.51 -29.14 -9.04
C TYR A 88 15.54 -30.23 -8.77
N LEU A 89 15.96 -30.45 -7.52
CA LEU A 89 16.88 -31.53 -7.14
C LEU A 89 16.21 -32.91 -7.26
N LEU A 90 14.95 -33.05 -6.88
CA LEU A 90 14.20 -34.30 -7.08
C LEU A 90 14.04 -34.65 -8.56
N ALA A 91 14.00 -33.64 -9.43
CA ALA A 91 13.94 -33.84 -10.87
C ALA A 91 15.21 -34.47 -11.46
N VAL A 92 16.33 -34.53 -10.72
CA VAL A 92 17.50 -35.33 -11.09
C VAL A 92 17.19 -36.83 -11.02
N VAL A 93 16.31 -37.25 -10.11
CA VAL A 93 15.90 -38.66 -9.95
C VAL A 93 14.75 -38.99 -10.90
N ASP A 94 13.75 -38.11 -11.00
CA ASP A 94 12.65 -38.23 -11.95
C ASP A 94 12.53 -36.95 -12.81
N PRO A 95 13.06 -36.94 -14.04
CA PRO A 95 13.02 -35.78 -14.93
C PRO A 95 11.62 -35.22 -15.20
N ARG A 96 10.57 -36.01 -15.02
CA ARG A 96 9.18 -35.55 -15.20
C ARG A 96 8.79 -34.48 -14.19
N LEU A 97 9.44 -34.42 -13.03
CA LEU A 97 9.19 -33.39 -12.01
C LEU A 97 9.55 -31.98 -12.49
N HIS A 98 10.43 -31.84 -13.50
CA HIS A 98 10.67 -30.53 -14.12
C HIS A 98 9.37 -29.91 -14.68
N ALA A 99 8.44 -30.72 -15.16
CA ALA A 99 7.16 -30.25 -15.69
C ALA A 99 6.31 -29.50 -14.63
N VAL A 100 6.53 -29.76 -13.33
CA VAL A 100 5.78 -29.12 -12.24
C VAL A 100 6.28 -27.70 -11.94
N LEU A 101 7.57 -27.42 -12.19
CA LEU A 101 8.20 -26.14 -11.84
C LEU A 101 7.50 -24.91 -12.43
N PRO A 102 7.09 -24.87 -13.72
CA PRO A 102 6.40 -23.71 -14.27
C PRO A 102 5.10 -23.36 -13.54
N PHE A 103 4.31 -24.37 -13.13
CA PHE A 103 3.08 -24.17 -12.37
C PHE A 103 3.34 -23.60 -10.98
N LEU A 104 4.37 -24.13 -10.30
CA LEU A 104 4.81 -23.59 -9.01
C LEU A 104 5.25 -22.14 -9.14
N VAL A 105 6.11 -21.83 -10.12
CA VAL A 105 6.60 -20.47 -10.34
C VAL A 105 5.46 -19.48 -10.55
N VAL A 106 4.49 -19.79 -11.43
CA VAL A 106 3.32 -18.91 -11.67
C VAL A 106 2.55 -18.65 -10.37
N THR A 107 2.32 -19.69 -9.58
CA THR A 107 1.56 -19.61 -8.33
C THR A 107 2.32 -18.81 -7.26
N ILE A 108 3.64 -19.02 -7.16
CA ILE A 108 4.53 -18.31 -6.25
C ILE A 108 4.55 -16.81 -6.60
N ALA A 109 4.71 -16.48 -7.87
CA ALA A 109 4.74 -15.10 -8.37
C ALA A 109 3.40 -14.39 -8.13
N MET A 110 2.28 -15.09 -8.36
CA MET A 110 0.94 -14.58 -8.04
C MET A 110 0.82 -14.21 -6.56
N GLN A 111 1.15 -15.13 -5.67
CA GLN A 111 1.04 -14.93 -4.23
C GLN A 111 1.97 -13.81 -3.75
N ALA A 112 3.17 -13.71 -4.32
CA ALA A 112 4.10 -12.62 -4.08
C ALA A 112 3.48 -11.26 -4.48
N ALA A 113 2.85 -11.17 -5.65
CA ALA A 113 2.17 -9.95 -6.09
C ALA A 113 1.06 -9.50 -5.13
N PHE A 114 0.30 -10.43 -4.54
CA PHE A 114 -0.70 -10.10 -3.51
C PHE A 114 -0.07 -9.51 -2.24
N TYR A 115 1.04 -10.06 -1.75
CA TYR A 115 1.70 -9.50 -0.57
C TYR A 115 2.27 -8.10 -0.84
N LEU A 116 2.82 -7.88 -2.03
CA LEU A 116 3.26 -6.54 -2.48
C LEU A 116 2.10 -5.55 -2.51
N HIS A 117 0.93 -5.98 -2.99
CA HIS A 117 -0.26 -5.14 -2.98
C HIS A 117 -0.68 -4.72 -1.56
N GLY A 118 -0.63 -5.64 -0.59
CA GLY A 118 -0.90 -5.34 0.81
C GLY A 118 0.09 -4.33 1.41
N MET A 119 1.38 -4.43 1.04
CA MET A 119 2.39 -3.44 1.43
C MET A 119 2.10 -2.06 0.83
N ASP A 120 1.74 -2.01 -0.46
CA ASP A 120 1.39 -0.76 -1.14
C ASP A 120 0.15 -0.09 -0.51
N PHE A 121 -0.90 -0.85 -0.23
CA PHE A 121 -2.09 -0.35 0.46
C PHE A 121 -1.77 0.30 1.81
N ALA A 122 -0.94 -0.38 2.62
CA ALA A 122 -0.53 0.12 3.91
C ALA A 122 0.32 1.40 3.80
N ARG A 123 1.23 1.46 2.82
CA ARG A 123 2.07 2.64 2.54
C ARG A 123 1.24 3.85 2.10
N VAL A 124 0.27 3.66 1.19
CA VAL A 124 -0.65 4.74 0.76
C VAL A 124 -1.42 5.31 1.96
N SER A 125 -1.96 4.42 2.79
CA SER A 125 -2.73 4.81 3.97
C SER A 125 -1.86 5.52 5.01
N ALA A 126 -0.66 5.01 5.30
CA ALA A 126 0.29 5.63 6.22
C ALA A 126 0.74 7.02 5.73
N ARG A 127 1.05 7.16 4.42
CA ARG A 127 1.38 8.45 3.78
C ARG A 127 0.27 9.49 4.02
N ALA A 128 -0.99 9.10 3.83
CA ALA A 128 -2.13 9.98 4.05
C ALA A 128 -2.27 10.40 5.53
N MET A 129 -2.10 9.48 6.48
CA MET A 129 -2.17 9.79 7.91
C MET A 129 -1.02 10.69 8.38
N GLU A 130 0.22 10.44 7.93
CA GLU A 130 1.37 11.30 8.21
C GLU A 130 1.15 12.72 7.69
N ALA A 131 0.67 12.86 6.46
CA ALA A 131 0.37 14.16 5.89
C ALA A 131 -0.70 14.93 6.69
N ARG A 132 -1.71 14.23 7.22
CA ARG A 132 -2.75 14.82 8.08
C ARG A 132 -2.20 15.26 9.43
N ILE A 133 -1.35 14.45 10.06
CA ILE A 133 -0.72 14.79 11.36
C ILE A 133 0.19 16.01 11.20
N ASN A 134 1.00 16.05 10.15
CA ASN A 134 1.87 17.20 9.86
C ASN A 134 1.04 18.47 9.61
N ARG A 135 -0.09 18.38 8.91
CA ARG A 135 -1.03 19.51 8.74
C ARG A 135 -1.68 19.92 10.06
N LEU A 136 -2.08 18.98 10.90
CA LEU A 136 -2.72 19.25 12.20
C LEU A 136 -1.79 20.02 13.14
N LEU A 137 -0.49 19.75 13.08
CA LEU A 137 0.54 20.34 13.93
C LEU A 137 1.26 21.54 13.29
N ASP A 138 0.90 21.89 12.04
CA ASP A 138 1.58 22.91 11.22
C ASP A 138 3.11 22.72 11.16
N ALA A 139 3.56 21.46 11.13
CA ALA A 139 4.97 21.10 11.20
C ALA A 139 5.28 19.81 10.42
N GLN A 140 6.47 19.73 9.82
CA GLN A 140 6.96 18.54 9.10
C GLN A 140 7.71 17.60 10.06
N LEU A 141 6.99 17.00 11.01
CA LEU A 141 7.58 16.13 12.04
C LEU A 141 7.75 14.69 11.55
N LEU A 142 6.74 14.16 10.85
CA LEU A 142 6.75 12.80 10.33
C LEU A 142 7.25 12.80 8.88
N VAL A 143 8.41 12.18 8.66
CA VAL A 143 9.08 12.13 7.35
C VAL A 143 9.22 10.71 6.80
N ALA A 144 8.66 9.71 7.47
CA ALA A 144 8.88 8.31 7.14
C ALA A 144 8.35 7.95 5.74
N ALA A 145 7.16 8.43 5.35
CA ALA A 145 6.64 8.21 4.00
C ALA A 145 7.58 8.76 2.91
N ARG A 146 8.20 9.93 3.15
CA ARG A 146 9.18 10.52 2.22
C ARG A 146 10.45 9.66 2.12
N LEU A 147 10.95 9.16 3.26
CA LEU A 147 12.11 8.26 3.27
C LEU A 147 11.82 6.95 2.53
N GLU A 148 10.62 6.38 2.71
CA GLU A 148 10.21 5.15 2.03
C GLU A 148 10.04 5.33 0.52
N GLU A 149 9.54 6.48 0.08
CA GLU A 149 9.47 6.81 -1.35
C GLU A 149 10.86 6.83 -1.98
N VAL A 150 11.89 7.32 -1.27
CA VAL A 150 13.28 7.30 -1.75
C VAL A 150 13.86 5.89 -1.73
N TYR A 151 13.73 5.17 -0.62
CA TYR A 151 14.33 3.85 -0.42
C TYR A 151 13.71 2.75 -1.28
N SER A 152 12.36 2.72 -1.37
CA SER A 152 11.64 1.65 -2.06
C SER A 152 11.33 2.03 -3.52
N TYR A 153 10.29 2.82 -3.72
CA TYR A 153 9.84 3.40 -4.99
C TYR A 153 8.70 4.38 -4.70
N PRO A 154 8.44 5.36 -5.60
CA PRO A 154 7.32 6.28 -5.46
C PRO A 154 6.01 5.55 -5.71
N LEU A 155 4.99 5.87 -4.90
CA LEU A 155 3.69 5.20 -5.01
C LEU A 155 2.96 5.57 -6.31
N ASP A 156 3.25 6.75 -6.86
CA ASP A 156 2.55 7.34 -7.99
C ASP A 156 3.17 6.94 -9.35
N GLU A 157 4.30 6.22 -9.35
CA GLU A 157 4.95 5.73 -10.57
C GLU A 157 4.32 4.41 -11.07
N PRO A 158 4.22 4.20 -12.39
CA PRO A 158 3.80 2.91 -12.94
C PRO A 158 4.84 1.83 -12.60
N LYS A 159 4.36 0.74 -12.03
CA LYS A 159 5.17 -0.40 -11.58
C LYS A 159 4.54 -1.72 -12.00
N LEU A 160 5.38 -2.70 -12.28
CA LEU A 160 4.98 -4.08 -12.56
C LEU A 160 5.67 -5.00 -11.55
N GLY A 161 4.90 -5.66 -10.68
CA GLY A 161 5.45 -6.62 -9.72
C GLY A 161 6.53 -6.05 -8.78
N GLY A 162 6.46 -4.76 -8.43
CA GLY A 162 7.46 -4.09 -7.58
C GLY A 162 8.63 -3.44 -8.32
N VAL A 163 8.72 -3.61 -9.64
CA VAL A 163 9.73 -2.93 -10.48
C VAL A 163 9.17 -1.57 -10.92
N ALA A 164 9.81 -0.49 -10.47
CA ALA A 164 9.53 0.87 -10.91
C ALA A 164 10.24 1.12 -12.26
N MET A 165 9.46 1.34 -13.32
CA MET A 165 10.01 1.42 -14.68
C MET A 165 10.90 2.64 -14.92
N GLY A 166 10.68 3.73 -14.18
CA GLY A 166 11.48 4.95 -14.31
C GLY A 166 12.85 4.89 -13.62
N ARG A 167 13.00 4.03 -12.60
CA ARG A 167 14.21 3.92 -11.75
C ARG A 167 14.39 2.50 -11.20
N PRO A 168 14.77 1.53 -12.05
CA PRO A 168 14.93 0.13 -11.65
C PRO A 168 16.10 -0.10 -10.68
N GLU A 169 17.02 0.87 -10.55
CA GLU A 169 18.20 0.80 -9.69
C GLU A 169 17.89 0.91 -8.18
N ARG A 170 16.66 1.30 -7.82
CA ARG A 170 16.26 1.36 -6.42
C ARG A 170 16.28 -0.02 -5.79
N PHE A 171 16.62 -0.09 -4.50
CA PHE A 171 16.81 -1.34 -3.78
C PHE A 171 15.66 -2.33 -4.00
N PHE A 172 14.42 -1.87 -3.86
CA PHE A 172 13.27 -2.76 -4.00
C PHE A 172 13.05 -3.26 -5.44
N SER A 173 13.29 -2.41 -6.44
CA SER A 173 13.18 -2.81 -7.85
C SER A 173 14.28 -3.78 -8.25
N ALA A 174 15.52 -3.54 -7.81
CA ALA A 174 16.62 -4.48 -8.01
C ALA A 174 16.35 -5.83 -7.32
N TYR A 175 15.81 -5.79 -6.10
CA TYR A 175 15.41 -6.99 -5.36
C TYR A 175 14.29 -7.77 -6.05
N ALA A 176 13.24 -7.08 -6.51
CA ALA A 176 12.14 -7.71 -7.26
C ALA A 176 12.65 -8.33 -8.57
N LEU A 177 13.51 -7.62 -9.30
CA LEU A 177 14.11 -8.12 -10.54
C LEU A 177 14.97 -9.37 -10.30
N HIS A 178 15.77 -9.39 -9.23
CA HIS A 178 16.57 -10.55 -8.83
C HIS A 178 15.69 -11.81 -8.67
N TRP A 179 14.56 -11.71 -7.96
CA TRP A 179 13.65 -12.84 -7.80
C TRP A 179 12.94 -13.21 -9.09
N CYS A 180 12.54 -12.23 -9.90
CA CYS A 180 11.98 -12.49 -11.22
C CYS A 180 12.98 -13.28 -12.10
N CYS A 181 14.27 -12.95 -12.08
CA CYS A 181 15.29 -13.69 -12.81
C CYS A 181 15.42 -15.14 -12.31
N ILE A 182 15.42 -15.36 -11.00
CA ILE A 182 15.47 -16.71 -10.41
C ILE A 182 14.23 -17.52 -10.81
N TRP A 183 13.05 -16.94 -10.68
CA TRP A 183 11.80 -17.60 -11.07
C TRP A 183 11.74 -17.89 -12.56
N MET A 184 12.19 -16.96 -13.40
CA MET A 184 12.31 -17.16 -14.84
C MET A 184 13.24 -18.34 -15.17
N PHE A 185 14.37 -18.45 -14.46
CA PHE A 185 15.27 -19.59 -14.60
C PHE A 185 14.54 -20.92 -14.32
N PHE A 186 13.86 -21.06 -13.18
CA PHE A 186 13.12 -22.28 -12.84
C PHE A 186 11.96 -22.56 -13.80
N PHE A 187 11.24 -21.52 -14.25
CA PHE A 187 10.16 -21.65 -15.21
C PHE A 187 10.68 -22.16 -16.55
N CYS A 188 11.68 -21.49 -17.13
CA CYS A 188 12.23 -21.86 -18.44
C CYS A 188 12.87 -23.25 -18.40
N ASN A 189 13.70 -23.54 -17.39
CA ASN A 189 14.30 -24.87 -17.25
C ASN A 189 13.22 -25.94 -17.05
N GLY A 190 12.26 -25.69 -16.17
CA GLY A 190 11.15 -26.61 -15.91
C GLY A 190 10.32 -26.91 -17.16
N ALA A 191 10.00 -25.87 -17.94
CA ALA A 191 9.25 -26.03 -19.18
C ALA A 191 10.05 -26.81 -20.23
N LEU A 192 11.33 -26.48 -20.44
CA LEU A 192 12.18 -27.12 -21.45
C LEU A 192 12.49 -28.58 -21.10
N TYR A 193 13.00 -28.84 -19.89
CA TYR A 193 13.34 -30.20 -19.46
C TYR A 193 12.09 -31.03 -19.23
N GLY A 194 11.04 -30.46 -18.64
CA GLY A 194 9.75 -31.12 -18.45
C GLY A 194 9.13 -31.54 -19.78
N TRP A 195 9.14 -30.66 -20.78
CA TRP A 195 8.66 -30.98 -22.13
C TRP A 195 9.40 -32.18 -22.74
N SER A 196 10.73 -32.21 -22.60
CA SER A 196 11.56 -33.29 -23.14
C SER A 196 11.33 -34.63 -22.44
N ALA A 197 11.01 -34.61 -21.14
CA ALA A 197 10.79 -35.80 -20.31
C ALA A 197 9.38 -36.41 -20.45
N LEU A 198 8.43 -35.66 -21.02
CA LEU A 198 7.05 -36.11 -21.23
C LEU A 198 6.89 -36.91 -22.53
N ALA A 199 6.01 -37.91 -22.50
CA ALA A 199 5.61 -38.65 -23.69
C ALA A 199 4.85 -37.74 -24.66
N GLU A 200 4.88 -38.04 -25.95
CA GLU A 200 4.24 -37.21 -26.99
C GLU A 200 2.75 -36.98 -26.73
N SER A 201 2.02 -38.02 -26.31
CA SER A 201 0.61 -37.93 -25.95
C SER A 201 0.32 -37.01 -24.76
N GLN A 202 1.31 -36.74 -23.91
CA GLN A 202 1.17 -35.89 -22.72
C GLN A 202 1.54 -34.43 -22.99
N ARG A 203 2.34 -34.16 -24.02
CA ARG A 203 2.88 -32.82 -24.32
C ARG A 203 1.79 -31.80 -24.63
N ILE A 204 0.80 -32.18 -25.44
CA ILE A 204 -0.32 -31.29 -25.78
C ILE A 204 -1.11 -30.95 -24.51
N THR A 205 -1.47 -31.96 -23.71
CA THR A 205 -2.17 -31.76 -22.44
C THR A 205 -1.37 -30.85 -21.50
N TYR A 206 -0.06 -31.08 -21.40
CA TYR A 206 0.84 -30.25 -20.60
C TYR A 206 0.86 -28.79 -21.07
N ALA A 207 1.01 -28.54 -22.38
CA ALA A 207 0.98 -27.18 -22.93
C ALA A 207 -0.35 -26.49 -22.65
N VAL A 208 -1.48 -27.15 -22.92
CA VAL A 208 -2.81 -26.60 -22.65
C VAL A 208 -2.95 -26.24 -21.17
N LEU A 209 -2.59 -27.15 -20.26
CA LEU A 209 -2.65 -26.88 -18.83
C LEU A 209 -1.74 -25.71 -18.43
N LEU A 210 -0.50 -25.68 -18.92
CA LEU A 210 0.45 -24.62 -18.58
C LEU A 210 -0.02 -23.25 -19.07
N PHE A 211 -0.46 -23.15 -20.32
CA PHE A 211 -0.96 -21.91 -20.90
C PHE A 211 -2.28 -21.47 -20.26
N SER A 212 -3.20 -22.40 -19.96
CA SER A 212 -4.42 -22.09 -19.23
C SER A 212 -4.12 -21.62 -17.81
N TRP A 213 -3.17 -22.25 -17.11
CA TRP A 213 -2.79 -21.87 -15.75
C TRP A 213 -2.13 -20.50 -15.70
N ALA A 214 -1.09 -20.28 -16.52
CA ALA A 214 -0.41 -19.00 -16.64
C ALA A 214 -1.36 -17.90 -17.15
N GLY A 215 -2.19 -18.22 -18.14
CA GLY A 215 -3.18 -17.32 -18.70
C GLY A 215 -4.24 -16.91 -17.70
N ALA A 216 -4.78 -17.84 -16.90
CA ALA A 216 -5.76 -17.53 -15.86
C ALA A 216 -5.18 -16.61 -14.78
N HIS A 217 -3.96 -16.88 -14.32
CA HIS A 217 -3.27 -16.04 -13.32
C HIS A 217 -2.91 -14.67 -13.90
N GLY A 218 -2.36 -14.62 -15.12
CA GLY A 218 -2.05 -13.38 -15.81
C GLY A 218 -3.29 -12.53 -16.08
N TYR A 219 -4.38 -13.15 -16.52
CA TYR A 219 -5.67 -12.49 -16.70
C TYR A 219 -6.21 -11.95 -15.38
N TYR A 220 -6.17 -12.74 -14.30
CA TYR A 220 -6.60 -12.27 -12.99
C TYR A 220 -5.78 -11.06 -12.54
N LEU A 221 -4.44 -11.12 -12.62
CA LEU A 221 -3.57 -10.01 -12.24
C LEU A 221 -3.86 -8.78 -13.09
N ALA A 222 -3.98 -8.95 -14.41
CA ALA A 222 -4.32 -7.86 -15.32
C ALA A 222 -5.68 -7.27 -14.94
N TRP A 223 -6.71 -8.07 -14.77
CA TRP A 223 -8.05 -7.62 -14.39
C TRP A 223 -8.07 -6.89 -13.05
N TYR A 224 -7.40 -7.44 -12.04
CA TYR A 224 -7.33 -6.87 -10.69
C TYR A 224 -6.55 -5.55 -10.68
N PHE A 225 -5.34 -5.53 -11.26
CA PHE A 225 -4.45 -4.36 -11.22
C PHE A 225 -4.77 -3.30 -12.27
N LEU A 226 -5.31 -3.64 -13.44
CA LEU A 226 -5.77 -2.64 -14.42
C LEU A 226 -6.98 -1.87 -13.89
N ARG A 227 -7.81 -2.52 -13.08
CA ARG A 227 -8.99 -1.86 -12.54
C ARG A 227 -8.66 -0.82 -11.49
N ARG A 228 -7.49 -0.83 -10.82
CA ARG A 228 -6.98 0.10 -9.76
C ARG A 228 -8.01 0.69 -8.78
N HIS A 229 -9.25 0.22 -8.80
CA HIS A 229 -10.40 0.88 -8.22
C HIS A 229 -10.25 0.92 -6.72
N ASP A 230 -9.63 -0.10 -6.12
CA ASP A 230 -9.51 -0.22 -4.68
C ASP A 230 -8.54 0.83 -4.09
N ILE A 231 -7.36 1.02 -4.69
CA ILE A 231 -6.41 2.03 -4.20
C ILE A 231 -6.94 3.43 -4.45
N THR A 232 -7.48 3.69 -5.65
CA THR A 232 -8.06 5.00 -5.97
C THR A 232 -9.30 5.28 -5.12
N ALA A 233 -10.14 4.29 -4.81
CA ALA A 233 -11.28 4.46 -3.90
C ALA A 233 -10.83 4.71 -2.46
N VAL A 234 -9.73 4.09 -2.02
CA VAL A 234 -9.15 4.37 -0.70
C VAL A 234 -8.60 5.79 -0.67
N GLU A 235 -7.84 6.21 -1.67
CA GLU A 235 -7.35 7.60 -1.80
C GLU A 235 -8.50 8.60 -1.86
N LEU A 236 -9.55 8.31 -2.63
CA LEU A 236 -10.75 9.14 -2.71
C LEU A 236 -11.43 9.26 -1.34
N LYS A 237 -11.67 8.15 -0.64
CA LYS A 237 -12.26 8.18 0.72
C LYS A 237 -11.37 8.89 1.74
N LEU A 238 -10.05 8.78 1.59
CA LEU A 238 -9.09 9.53 2.38
C LEU A 238 -9.14 11.03 2.03
N SER A 239 -9.41 11.42 0.79
CA SER A 239 -9.60 12.83 0.44
C SER A 239 -10.97 13.37 0.90
N GLU A 240 -12.05 12.59 0.77
CA GLU A 240 -13.41 12.97 1.19
C GLU A 240 -13.52 13.18 2.70
N SER A 241 -12.81 12.36 3.49
CA SER A 241 -12.77 12.51 4.94
C SER A 241 -11.97 13.74 5.41
N GLU A 242 -11.27 14.46 4.54
CA GLU A 242 -10.76 15.81 4.85
C GLU A 242 -11.88 16.86 4.94
N PHE A 243 -13.04 16.62 4.31
CA PHE A 243 -14.09 17.63 4.10
C PHE A 243 -15.39 17.37 4.85
N SER A 244 -15.40 16.49 5.85
CA SER A 244 -16.54 16.41 6.77
C SER A 244 -16.21 17.20 8.03
N PRO A 245 -16.46 18.53 8.06
CA PRO A 245 -16.52 19.25 9.30
C PRO A 245 -17.71 18.66 10.06
N ILE A 246 -17.45 17.70 10.95
CA ILE A 246 -18.43 17.18 11.93
C ILE A 246 -18.96 18.32 12.85
N ILE A 247 -18.50 19.56 12.64
CA ILE A 247 -18.83 20.77 13.40
C ILE A 247 -19.72 21.75 12.61
N ALA A 248 -20.03 21.52 11.33
CA ALA A 248 -20.87 22.43 10.55
C ALA A 248 -22.36 22.03 10.59
N SER A 249 -22.99 22.09 11.77
CA SER A 249 -24.42 22.47 11.93
C SER A 249 -24.92 22.26 13.37
N SER A 250 -24.55 23.17 14.26
CA SER A 250 -25.57 23.64 15.21
C SER A 250 -26.06 24.97 14.67
N PRO A 251 -27.28 25.07 14.12
CA PRO A 251 -27.91 26.37 13.95
C PRO A 251 -27.97 26.96 15.36
N VAL A 252 -27.20 28.03 15.59
CA VAL A 252 -27.34 28.86 16.77
C VAL A 252 -28.81 29.24 16.79
N GLY A 253 -29.56 28.62 17.70
CA GLY A 253 -30.92 29.00 17.97
C GLY A 253 -30.89 30.47 18.34
N THR A 254 -31.41 31.32 17.45
CA THR A 254 -31.70 32.70 17.75
C THR A 254 -32.78 32.69 18.83
N GLY A 255 -32.35 32.61 20.08
CA GLY A 255 -33.21 32.82 21.23
C GLY A 255 -33.77 34.22 21.13
N ALA A 256 -35.00 34.33 20.65
CA ALA A 256 -35.77 35.55 20.79
C ALA A 256 -35.85 35.90 22.29
N PRO A 257 -35.50 37.12 22.69
CA PRO A 257 -35.62 37.52 24.09
C PRO A 257 -37.09 37.46 24.52
N PRO A 258 -37.37 37.10 25.80
CA PRO A 258 -38.74 37.09 26.30
C PRO A 258 -39.31 38.51 26.23
N ALA A 259 -40.47 38.64 25.60
CA ALA A 259 -41.28 39.85 25.65
C ALA A 259 -41.76 40.05 27.09
N GLY A 260 -41.40 41.19 27.67
CA GLY A 260 -41.98 41.71 28.91
C GLY A 260 -43.29 42.42 28.66
#